data_AF-A0A7W8J6S6-F1
#
_entry.id   AF-A0A7W8J6S6-F1
#
_cell.length_a   1.000
_cell.length_b   1.000
_cell.length_c   1.000
_cell.angle_alpha   90.00
_cell.angle_beta   90.00
_cell.angle_gamma   90.00
#
_symmetry.space_group_name_H-M   'P 1'
#
loop_
_entity.id
_entity.type
_entity.pdbx_description
1 polymer ?
#
loop_
_entity_poly.entity_id
_entity_poly.type
_entity_poly.pdbx_seq_one_letter_code
_entity_poly.pdbx_strand_id
1 'polypeptide(L)'
;MKIRFGYGVFLAMAFSVAGVAAAGAQSGAAGEQSNPLDLDSASAAHVATADVQAANGPVAGTPAAASVPVDNGARPGDSHVRIVRLSDVKGTLSLDRKTGNGFEATMPNMPIIEGEKLRTAEGYAEVEFEDNSTLRVAPNSLVEFPLLALRSSGAKASTIHVVRGMVYVNLQSTKGNEFVLRAGDQTMTVSPSTHMRMTVEVGKTVVSVFSGSAEVKNGANTTLVTKKESLTLGGEQVAVTKKIEEEPYDAWDKEANDYHARYSQANAMVAGGSTYGLSDLNYYGNFVNGGAFGSFWQPYLVGTGWNPYCNGVWALYPGAGYSWVSPYPWGWLPYHSGTWSFFPGYGWGWQPGGTWNGLNNVASVGGPGTPSGVSSVHSPLRATSPRAPTGGAGSLVLANNTPMVFSKEDKPGNFVFQKNSAGLGVPRGSLGSLNKISTHVEQHGSANMQVYVAPPSTGFMASGHSGNSGPVILRAGTPIQNPNTSNASALRTGSYGGSSTSSVASHSVAAPSVSGGSSGGGGHGGSSPK
;
A
#
# COMPACT_ATOMS: atom_id res chain seq x y z
N MET A 1 -51.85 -9.51 -10.18
CA MET A 1 -52.38 -9.35 -11.56
C MET A 1 -51.19 -9.36 -12.52
N LYS A 2 -51.28 -10.00 -13.70
CA LYS A 2 -50.21 -9.96 -14.71
C LYS A 2 -50.02 -8.51 -15.22
N ILE A 3 -48.85 -8.08 -15.65
CA ILE A 3 -48.36 -8.17 -17.05
C ILE A 3 -46.81 -7.97 -17.10
N ARG A 4 -46.18 -8.49 -18.18
CA ARG A 4 -44.74 -8.46 -18.44
C ARG A 4 -44.28 -7.21 -19.22
N PHE A 5 -43.04 -6.78 -18.96
CA PHE A 5 -42.00 -6.40 -19.93
C PHE A 5 -40.66 -6.82 -19.27
N GLY A 6 -39.55 -7.12 -19.93
CA GLY A 6 -39.15 -7.24 -21.33
C GLY A 6 -37.64 -7.60 -21.33
N TYR A 7 -37.15 -8.46 -22.22
CA TYR A 7 -35.79 -9.03 -22.11
C TYR A 7 -34.67 -8.01 -22.36
N GLY A 8 -33.61 -8.08 -21.55
CA GLY A 8 -32.28 -7.51 -21.82
C GLY A 8 -31.22 -8.59 -21.51
N VAL A 9 -30.23 -8.75 -22.40
CA VAL A 9 -29.37 -9.94 -22.46
C VAL A 9 -28.28 -9.94 -21.38
N PHE A 10 -28.20 -11.01 -20.60
CA PHE A 10 -26.98 -11.38 -19.85
C PHE A 10 -26.17 -12.38 -20.69
N LEU A 11 -24.94 -12.03 -21.03
CA LEU A 11 -23.99 -12.93 -21.69
C LEU A 11 -23.32 -13.81 -20.62
N ALA A 12 -23.71 -15.07 -20.51
CA ALA A 12 -23.02 -16.05 -19.67
C ALA A 12 -21.84 -16.65 -20.45
N MET A 13 -20.60 -16.34 -20.06
CA MET A 13 -19.45 -17.10 -20.55
C MET A 13 -19.31 -18.41 -19.77
N ALA A 14 -19.46 -19.52 -20.50
CA ALA A 14 -19.20 -20.85 -19.96
C ALA A 14 -17.71 -21.18 -20.03
N PHE A 15 -17.12 -21.60 -18.90
CA PHE A 15 -15.79 -22.18 -18.87
C PHE A 15 -15.81 -23.56 -19.56
N SER A 16 -14.93 -23.77 -20.54
CA SER A 16 -14.65 -25.09 -21.10
C SER A 16 -13.21 -25.49 -20.77
N VAL A 17 -13.07 -26.53 -19.93
CA VAL A 17 -11.79 -27.17 -19.64
C VAL A 17 -11.59 -28.33 -20.62
N ALA A 18 -10.65 -28.20 -21.53
CA ALA A 18 -10.26 -29.26 -22.44
C ALA A 18 -9.18 -30.14 -21.79
N GLY A 19 -9.57 -31.26 -21.18
CA GLY A 19 -8.66 -32.32 -20.78
C GLY A 19 -8.39 -33.28 -21.94
N VAL A 20 -7.13 -33.48 -22.30
CA VAL A 20 -6.73 -34.52 -23.27
C VAL A 20 -6.52 -35.83 -22.53
N ALA A 21 -7.29 -36.85 -22.88
CA ALA A 21 -7.12 -38.21 -22.39
C ALA A 21 -6.16 -38.99 -23.31
N ALA A 22 -5.23 -39.75 -22.71
CA ALA A 22 -4.48 -40.78 -23.39
C ALA A 22 -5.05 -42.15 -23.00
N ALA A 23 -5.47 -42.95 -23.97
CA ALA A 23 -5.91 -44.33 -23.75
C ALA A 23 -4.70 -45.26 -23.63
N GLY A 24 -4.78 -46.27 -22.75
CA GLY A 24 -3.66 -47.15 -22.43
C GLY A 24 -3.67 -48.50 -23.15
N ALA A 25 -2.71 -49.35 -22.76
CA ALA A 25 -2.73 -50.79 -23.02
C ALA A 25 -2.22 -51.54 -21.76
N GLN A 26 -2.81 -52.71 -21.48
CA GLN A 26 -2.54 -53.53 -20.29
C GLN A 26 -1.86 -54.86 -20.65
N SER A 27 -0.79 -55.20 -19.94
CA SER A 27 -0.31 -56.57 -19.58
C SER A 27 0.98 -56.41 -18.76
N GLY A 28 1.39 -57.27 -17.83
CA GLY A 28 0.74 -58.42 -17.18
C GLY A 28 1.73 -59.09 -16.20
N ALA A 29 1.31 -59.26 -14.94
CA ALA A 29 1.84 -60.12 -13.86
C ALA A 29 3.36 -60.50 -13.71
N ALA A 30 3.86 -60.22 -12.49
CA ALA A 30 4.67 -61.09 -11.61
C ALA A 30 6.16 -61.42 -11.88
N GLY A 31 6.93 -61.56 -10.78
CA GLY A 31 8.01 -62.57 -10.67
C GLY A 31 9.44 -62.09 -10.40
N GLU A 32 9.85 -62.19 -9.13
CA GLU A 32 11.19 -62.53 -8.57
C GLU A 32 12.55 -62.20 -9.21
N GLN A 33 13.48 -61.88 -8.30
CA GLN A 33 14.94 -62.11 -8.29
C GLN A 33 15.63 -62.70 -9.54
N SER A 34 16.64 -62.00 -10.06
CA SER A 34 18.06 -62.40 -9.87
C SER A 34 19.03 -61.46 -10.62
N ASN A 35 20.27 -61.41 -10.13
CA ASN A 35 21.46 -60.95 -10.86
C ASN A 35 22.40 -62.16 -10.85
N PRO A 36 23.02 -62.58 -11.98
CA PRO A 36 24.44 -62.22 -12.14
C PRO A 36 25.02 -62.18 -13.59
N LEU A 37 26.15 -61.45 -13.69
CA LEU A 37 27.35 -61.69 -14.54
C LEU A 37 27.32 -61.60 -16.09
N ASP A 38 28.10 -60.63 -16.57
CA ASP A 38 29.08 -60.64 -17.67
C ASP A 38 29.06 -61.72 -18.77
N LEU A 39 29.12 -61.28 -20.04
CA LEU A 39 30.32 -61.47 -20.88
C LEU A 39 30.33 -60.62 -22.18
N ASP A 40 31.36 -59.78 -22.26
CA ASP A 40 32.08 -59.17 -23.40
C ASP A 40 31.71 -59.52 -24.87
N SER A 41 31.55 -58.50 -25.75
CA SER A 41 32.53 -58.21 -26.84
C SER A 41 32.13 -57.08 -27.83
N ALA A 42 33.04 -56.11 -27.96
CA ALA A 42 33.39 -55.27 -29.12
C ALA A 42 32.32 -54.82 -30.17
N SER A 43 32.10 -53.50 -30.25
CA SER A 43 32.69 -52.71 -31.36
C SER A 43 32.81 -51.23 -30.99
N ALA A 44 33.94 -50.61 -31.37
CA ALA A 44 34.16 -49.17 -31.25
C ALA A 44 34.37 -48.58 -32.65
N ALA A 45 33.70 -47.48 -32.96
CA ALA A 45 33.89 -46.73 -34.19
C ALA A 45 33.96 -45.23 -33.89
N HIS A 46 34.99 -44.58 -34.44
CA HIS A 46 35.28 -43.16 -34.22
C HIS A 46 34.18 -42.22 -34.76
N VAL A 47 33.98 -41.11 -34.07
CA VAL A 47 33.58 -39.84 -34.70
C VAL A 47 34.80 -38.94 -34.74
N ALA A 48 35.29 -38.64 -35.93
CA ALA A 48 36.46 -37.81 -36.14
C ALA A 48 36.09 -36.33 -36.22
N THR A 49 36.85 -35.48 -35.52
CA THR A 49 36.89 -34.04 -35.71
C THR A 49 37.66 -33.69 -36.99
N ALA A 50 37.13 -32.81 -37.82
CA ALA A 50 37.87 -32.21 -38.94
C ALA A 50 37.61 -30.70 -38.99
N ASP A 51 38.68 -29.92 -38.86
CA ASP A 51 38.65 -28.47 -39.03
C ASP A 51 38.45 -28.07 -40.49
N VAL A 52 37.62 -27.04 -40.71
CA VAL A 52 37.72 -26.19 -41.91
C VAL A 52 37.60 -24.73 -41.47
N GLN A 53 38.69 -23.99 -41.60
CA GLN A 53 38.81 -22.58 -41.23
C GLN A 53 38.96 -21.72 -42.49
N ALA A 54 37.93 -20.98 -42.89
CA ALA A 54 38.07 -19.82 -43.76
C ALA A 54 36.85 -18.88 -43.79
N ALA A 55 37.13 -17.58 -43.66
CA ALA A 55 36.44 -16.45 -44.31
C ALA A 55 34.92 -16.29 -44.14
N ASN A 56 34.52 -15.49 -43.14
CA ASN A 56 33.71 -14.30 -43.40
C ASN A 56 34.12 -13.19 -42.40
N GLY A 57 34.28 -11.97 -42.91
CA GLY A 57 34.78 -10.83 -42.11
C GLY A 57 33.75 -10.30 -41.10
N PRO A 58 34.09 -9.25 -40.32
CA PRO A 58 33.14 -8.63 -39.41
C PRO A 58 31.99 -8.05 -40.22
N VAL A 59 30.82 -8.69 -40.19
CA VAL A 59 29.58 -8.03 -40.57
C VAL A 59 29.39 -6.91 -39.57
N ALA A 60 29.63 -5.68 -40.01
CA ALA A 60 29.37 -4.49 -39.22
C ALA A 60 27.88 -4.52 -38.87
N GLY A 61 27.58 -4.88 -37.62
CA GLY A 61 26.21 -4.84 -37.12
C GLY A 61 25.70 -3.43 -37.33
N THR A 62 24.61 -3.27 -38.08
CA THR A 62 23.89 -2.01 -38.18
C THR A 62 23.76 -1.47 -36.76
N PRO A 63 24.28 -0.27 -36.45
CA PRO A 63 24.16 0.28 -35.11
C PRO A 63 22.68 0.22 -34.74
N ALA A 64 22.35 -0.48 -33.66
CA ALA A 64 21.01 -0.41 -33.09
C ALA A 64 20.77 1.08 -32.87
N ALA A 65 19.85 1.66 -33.65
CA ALA A 65 19.70 3.11 -33.71
C ALA A 65 19.46 3.58 -32.28
N ALA A 66 20.42 4.30 -31.72
CA ALA A 66 20.32 4.77 -30.35
C ALA A 66 19.06 5.61 -30.28
N SER A 67 18.03 5.10 -29.60
CA SER A 67 16.78 5.82 -29.39
C SER A 67 17.17 7.18 -28.82
N VAL A 68 16.88 8.26 -29.55
CA VAL A 68 17.19 9.61 -29.10
C VAL A 68 16.68 9.72 -27.67
N PRO A 69 17.55 10.02 -26.68
CA PRO A 69 17.12 10.06 -25.29
C PRO A 69 15.94 11.00 -25.17
N VAL A 70 14.76 10.45 -24.91
CA VAL A 70 13.56 11.23 -24.70
C VAL A 70 13.82 12.05 -23.44
N ASP A 71 13.84 13.37 -23.57
CA ASP A 71 14.18 14.28 -22.48
C ASP A 71 13.33 13.98 -21.25
N ASN A 72 13.94 13.34 -20.25
CA ASN A 72 13.29 12.97 -19.01
C ASN A 72 13.20 14.16 -18.04
N GLY A 73 13.74 15.32 -18.41
CA GLY A 73 13.82 16.52 -17.58
C GLY A 73 14.99 16.51 -16.59
N ALA A 74 15.98 15.62 -16.74
CA ALA A 74 17.22 15.65 -15.95
C ALA A 74 17.99 16.96 -16.18
N ARG A 75 18.63 17.48 -15.13
CA ARG A 75 19.44 18.70 -15.17
C ARG A 75 20.86 18.43 -14.66
N PRO A 76 21.89 19.15 -15.13
CA PRO A 76 23.23 19.06 -14.58
C PRO A 76 23.24 19.35 -13.07
N GLY A 77 23.85 18.47 -12.28
CA GLY A 77 23.92 18.58 -10.82
C GLY A 77 22.74 17.98 -10.06
N ASP A 78 21.83 17.27 -10.72
CA ASP A 78 20.82 16.44 -10.06
C ASP A 78 21.45 15.24 -9.33
N SER A 79 20.86 14.86 -8.19
CA SER A 79 21.15 13.62 -7.48
C SER A 79 20.08 12.58 -7.77
N HIS A 80 20.51 11.42 -8.30
CA HIS A 80 19.63 10.33 -8.73
C HIS A 80 19.45 9.22 -7.66
N VAL A 81 19.75 9.54 -6.38
CA VAL A 81 19.67 8.58 -5.24
C VAL A 81 18.30 8.66 -4.55
N ARG A 82 17.24 8.96 -5.31
CA ARG A 82 15.87 9.15 -4.82
C ARG A 82 15.06 7.88 -5.01
N ILE A 83 14.26 7.51 -4.01
CA ILE A 83 13.41 6.31 -4.04
C ILE A 83 11.98 6.67 -3.63
N VAL A 84 11.00 6.01 -4.24
CA VAL A 84 9.58 6.12 -3.90
C VAL A 84 9.03 4.75 -3.50
N ARG A 85 7.86 4.67 -2.86
CA ARG A 85 7.34 3.42 -2.31
C ARG A 85 6.21 2.85 -3.16
N LEU A 86 6.23 1.55 -3.46
CA LEU A 86 5.02 0.82 -3.83
C LEU A 86 4.17 0.57 -2.56
N SER A 87 3.21 1.48 -2.28
CA SER A 87 2.50 1.56 -1.00
C SER A 87 1.33 0.59 -0.90
N ASP A 88 0.51 0.45 -1.95
CA ASP A 88 -0.54 -0.59 -2.03
C ASP A 88 -0.33 -1.47 -3.26
N VAL A 89 -0.70 -2.73 -3.13
CA VAL A 89 -0.54 -3.79 -4.14
C VAL A 89 -1.72 -4.75 -4.01
N LYS A 90 -2.55 -4.84 -5.05
CA LYS A 90 -3.67 -5.79 -5.12
C LYS A 90 -3.69 -6.47 -6.48
N GLY A 91 -3.99 -7.77 -6.51
CA GLY A 91 -4.00 -8.57 -7.73
C GLY A 91 -2.61 -8.73 -8.37
N THR A 92 -2.59 -8.99 -9.67
CA THR A 92 -1.37 -9.34 -10.41
C THR A 92 -0.68 -8.10 -10.99
N LEU A 93 0.55 -7.85 -10.55
CA LEU A 93 1.45 -6.84 -11.10
C LEU A 93 2.91 -7.25 -10.99
N SER A 94 3.76 -6.58 -11.76
CA SER A 94 5.19 -6.89 -11.88
C SER A 94 6.01 -5.61 -12.07
N LEU A 95 7.23 -5.58 -11.54
CA LEU A 95 8.16 -4.47 -11.63
C LEU A 95 9.40 -4.91 -12.43
N ASP A 96 9.77 -4.17 -13.47
CA ASP A 96 11.12 -4.27 -14.07
C ASP A 96 12.06 -3.44 -13.21
N ARG A 97 12.97 -4.14 -12.52
CA ARG A 97 13.87 -3.59 -11.50
C ARG A 97 15.27 -3.26 -12.03
N LYS A 98 15.42 -3.17 -13.36
CA LYS A 98 16.69 -2.96 -14.07
C LYS A 98 17.77 -4.02 -13.75
N THR A 99 17.36 -5.17 -13.20
CA THR A 99 18.22 -6.30 -12.82
C THR A 99 18.75 -7.07 -14.03
N GLY A 100 18.23 -6.80 -15.23
CA GLY A 100 18.46 -7.58 -16.45
C GLY A 100 17.45 -8.72 -16.66
N ASN A 101 16.61 -9.01 -15.67
CA ASN A 101 15.62 -10.10 -15.69
C ASN A 101 14.28 -9.69 -16.33
N GLY A 102 14.09 -8.40 -16.66
CA GLY A 102 12.81 -7.85 -17.10
C GLY A 102 11.80 -7.76 -15.94
N PHE A 103 10.53 -8.02 -16.23
CA PHE A 103 9.44 -7.89 -15.26
C PHE A 103 9.39 -9.04 -14.25
N GLU A 104 9.64 -8.72 -12.98
CA GLU A 104 9.61 -9.67 -11.86
C GLU A 104 8.38 -9.43 -10.97
N ALA A 105 7.98 -10.41 -10.15
CA ALA A 105 6.90 -10.22 -9.18
C ALA A 105 7.28 -9.13 -8.16
N THR A 106 6.29 -8.36 -7.70
CA THR A 106 6.50 -7.27 -6.72
C THR A 106 5.49 -7.34 -5.58
N MET A 107 5.72 -6.57 -4.52
CA MET A 107 4.95 -6.60 -3.28
C MET A 107 4.95 -5.22 -2.57
N PRO A 108 4.08 -4.98 -1.58
CA PRO A 108 4.09 -3.74 -0.80
C PRO A 108 5.46 -3.42 -0.22
N ASN A 109 5.72 -2.12 -0.03
CA ASN A 109 6.99 -1.54 0.39
C ASN A 109 8.17 -1.74 -0.56
N MET A 110 8.01 -2.35 -1.74
CA MET A 110 9.09 -2.40 -2.72
C MET A 110 9.53 -0.96 -3.07
N PRO A 111 10.80 -0.59 -2.86
CA PRO A 111 11.33 0.66 -3.39
C PRO A 111 11.20 0.70 -4.92
N ILE A 112 10.85 1.86 -5.46
CA ILE A 112 10.93 2.14 -6.89
C ILE A 112 12.01 3.20 -7.13
N ILE A 113 12.89 2.95 -8.10
CA ILE A 113 14.01 3.84 -8.44
C ILE A 113 13.97 4.31 -9.90
N GLU A 114 14.82 5.29 -10.23
CA GLU A 114 14.87 5.86 -11.57
C GLU A 114 15.17 4.81 -12.66
N GLY A 115 14.34 4.78 -13.70
CA GLY A 115 14.41 3.90 -14.87
C GLY A 115 13.67 2.57 -14.71
N GLU A 116 13.05 2.29 -13.57
CA GLU A 116 12.22 1.09 -13.38
C GLU A 116 10.85 1.21 -14.06
N LYS A 117 10.15 0.08 -14.23
CA LYS A 117 8.85 0.01 -14.93
C LYS A 117 7.83 -0.81 -14.16
N LEU A 118 6.70 -0.21 -13.80
CA LEU A 118 5.59 -0.87 -13.13
C LEU A 118 4.52 -1.27 -14.14
N ARG A 119 4.16 -2.56 -14.18
CA ARG A 119 3.10 -3.11 -15.02
C ARG A 119 2.01 -3.74 -14.16
N THR A 120 0.78 -3.26 -14.31
CA THR A 120 -0.42 -3.87 -13.74
C THR A 120 -1.10 -4.75 -14.79
N ALA A 121 -1.42 -5.99 -14.41
CA ALA A 121 -2.29 -6.87 -15.20
C ALA A 121 -3.73 -6.68 -14.70
N GLU A 122 -4.33 -7.68 -14.07
CA GLU A 122 -5.64 -7.57 -13.40
C GLU A 122 -5.56 -6.90 -12.02
N GLY A 123 -4.35 -6.53 -11.57
CA GLY A 123 -4.11 -5.83 -10.31
C GLY A 123 -4.09 -4.32 -10.41
N TYR A 124 -4.03 -3.65 -9.27
CA TYR A 124 -3.79 -2.21 -9.16
C TYR A 124 -2.73 -1.91 -8.09
N ALA A 125 -2.15 -0.72 -8.17
CA ALA A 125 -1.08 -0.29 -7.28
C ALA A 125 -1.19 1.18 -6.90
N GLU A 126 -0.68 1.51 -5.72
CA GLU A 126 -0.39 2.89 -5.32
C GLU A 126 1.12 3.04 -5.16
N VAL A 127 1.66 4.13 -5.72
CA VAL A 127 3.03 4.57 -5.53
C VAL A 127 3.00 5.87 -4.73
N GLU A 128 3.69 5.89 -3.60
CA GLU A 128 3.72 6.96 -2.63
C GLU A 128 5.08 7.68 -2.64
N PHE A 129 5.03 8.99 -2.77
CA PHE A 129 6.19 9.88 -2.82
C PHE A 129 6.46 10.47 -1.43
N GLU A 130 7.69 10.95 -1.22
CA GLU A 130 8.25 11.31 0.10
C GLU A 130 7.44 12.32 0.91
N ASP A 131 6.63 13.13 0.23
CA ASP A 131 5.79 14.17 0.81
C ASP A 131 4.33 13.74 1.05
N ASN A 132 3.98 12.46 0.85
CA ASN A 132 2.61 11.90 0.88
C ASN A 132 1.76 12.29 -0.36
N SER A 133 2.40 12.69 -1.47
CA SER A 133 1.76 12.65 -2.79
C SER A 133 1.66 11.20 -3.29
N THR A 134 0.69 10.90 -4.15
CA THR A 134 0.49 9.54 -4.68
C THR A 134 0.28 9.52 -6.20
N LEU A 135 0.76 8.43 -6.82
CA LEU A 135 0.42 7.98 -8.16
C LEU A 135 -0.26 6.63 -8.04
N ARG A 136 -1.55 6.54 -8.36
CA ARG A 136 -2.28 5.28 -8.42
C ARG A 136 -2.33 4.77 -9.84
N VAL A 137 -2.09 3.49 -10.02
CA VAL A 137 -2.01 2.81 -11.31
C VAL A 137 -3.10 1.74 -11.34
N ALA A 138 -4.12 1.97 -12.17
CA ALA A 138 -5.24 1.05 -12.35
C ALA A 138 -4.81 -0.20 -13.16
N PRO A 139 -5.66 -1.24 -13.27
CA PRO A 139 -5.36 -2.43 -14.07
C PRO A 139 -5.06 -2.13 -15.54
N ASN A 140 -4.41 -3.09 -16.20
CA ASN A 140 -4.01 -3.02 -17.59
C ASN A 140 -3.14 -1.80 -17.96
N SER A 141 -2.30 -1.35 -17.04
CA SER A 141 -1.43 -0.18 -17.22
C SER A 141 0.05 -0.55 -17.28
N LEU A 142 0.83 0.30 -17.94
CA LEU A 142 2.30 0.25 -17.92
C LEU A 142 2.81 1.67 -17.70
N VAL A 143 3.61 1.83 -16.65
CA VAL A 143 4.17 3.10 -16.21
C VAL A 143 5.69 2.94 -16.02
N GLU A 144 6.46 3.90 -16.50
CA GLU A 144 7.91 3.96 -16.36
C GLU A 144 8.29 5.18 -15.51
N PHE A 145 9.41 5.09 -14.78
CA PHE A 145 9.90 6.14 -13.89
C PHE A 145 11.21 6.77 -14.43
N PRO A 146 11.21 7.41 -15.63
CA PRO A 146 12.44 7.85 -16.30
C PRO A 146 13.23 8.95 -15.58
N LEU A 147 12.63 9.67 -14.62
CA LEU A 147 13.35 10.59 -13.72
C LEU A 147 12.80 10.49 -12.30
N LEU A 148 13.67 10.17 -11.34
CA LEU A 148 13.43 10.35 -9.91
C LEU A 148 14.68 11.01 -9.33
N ALA A 149 14.69 12.35 -9.37
CA ALA A 149 15.85 13.15 -9.02
C ALA A 149 15.58 14.11 -7.84
N LEU A 150 16.65 14.47 -7.14
CA LEU A 150 16.71 15.62 -6.25
C LEU A 150 17.54 16.71 -6.95
N ARG A 151 16.93 17.85 -7.25
CA ARG A 151 17.61 19.01 -7.83
C ARG A 151 18.64 19.56 -6.85
N SER A 152 19.64 20.28 -7.36
CA SER A 152 20.63 21.01 -6.54
C SER A 152 20.03 22.02 -5.53
N SER A 153 18.78 22.47 -5.76
CA SER A 153 18.01 23.31 -4.83
C SER A 153 17.30 22.54 -3.69
N GLY A 154 17.38 21.21 -3.66
CA GLY A 154 16.60 20.36 -2.76
C GLY A 154 15.15 20.08 -3.22
N ALA A 155 14.75 20.66 -4.36
CA ALA A 155 13.49 20.34 -5.04
C ALA A 155 13.47 18.86 -5.50
N LYS A 156 12.35 18.16 -5.32
CA LYS A 156 12.18 16.79 -5.85
C LYS A 156 11.60 16.88 -7.25
N ALA A 157 12.19 16.17 -8.21
CA ALA A 157 11.73 16.12 -9.59
C ALA A 157 11.34 14.69 -9.98
N SER A 158 10.09 14.54 -10.43
CA SER A 158 9.51 13.26 -10.81
C SER A 158 8.96 13.37 -12.23
N THR A 159 9.53 12.60 -13.17
CA THR A 159 8.96 12.43 -14.51
C THR A 159 8.49 11.00 -14.65
N ILE A 160 7.18 10.83 -14.85
CA ILE A 160 6.50 9.55 -14.94
C ILE A 160 5.97 9.41 -16.37
N HIS A 161 6.32 8.32 -17.05
CA HIS A 161 5.84 8.03 -18.41
C HIS A 161 4.73 6.98 -18.36
N VAL A 162 3.51 7.38 -18.72
CA VAL A 162 2.34 6.49 -18.80
C VAL A 162 2.28 5.94 -20.22
N VAL A 163 2.77 4.72 -20.41
CA VAL A 163 2.85 4.08 -21.74
C VAL A 163 1.46 3.66 -22.23
N ARG A 164 0.62 3.16 -21.30
CA ARG A 164 -0.79 2.80 -21.53
C ARG A 164 -1.53 2.64 -20.21
N GLY A 165 -2.86 2.66 -20.27
CA GLY A 165 -3.76 2.40 -19.15
C GLY A 165 -4.16 3.69 -18.42
N MET A 166 -4.52 3.57 -17.15
CA MET A 166 -5.10 4.67 -16.38
C MET A 166 -4.33 4.90 -15.08
N VAL A 167 -4.02 6.16 -14.81
CA VAL A 167 -3.39 6.60 -13.56
C VAL A 167 -4.17 7.74 -12.91
N TYR A 168 -4.08 7.83 -11.60
CA TYR A 168 -4.52 8.97 -10.81
C TYR A 168 -3.30 9.59 -10.13
N VAL A 169 -3.26 10.91 -10.05
CA VAL A 169 -2.23 11.65 -9.33
C VAL A 169 -2.92 12.54 -8.30
N ASN A 170 -2.48 12.45 -7.05
CA ASN A 170 -2.87 13.37 -5.99
C ASN A 170 -1.61 13.97 -5.36
N LEU A 171 -1.35 15.25 -5.63
CA LEU A 171 -0.17 15.96 -5.15
C LEU A 171 -0.47 16.80 -3.91
N GLN A 172 0.44 16.76 -2.94
CA GLN A 172 0.40 17.64 -1.79
C GLN A 172 0.80 19.08 -2.15
N SER A 173 0.61 20.02 -1.22
CA SER A 173 0.96 21.43 -1.38
C SER A 173 2.45 21.73 -1.12
N THR A 174 3.33 20.82 -1.54
CA THR A 174 4.77 20.89 -1.26
C THR A 174 5.46 21.82 -2.24
N LYS A 175 5.97 22.95 -1.75
CA LYS A 175 6.70 23.93 -2.57
C LYS A 175 7.95 23.30 -3.19
N GLY A 176 8.15 23.53 -4.49
CA GLY A 176 9.32 23.08 -5.22
C GLY A 176 9.33 21.60 -5.63
N ASN A 177 8.28 20.82 -5.35
CA ASN A 177 8.15 19.50 -5.95
C ASN A 177 7.70 19.65 -7.42
N GLU A 178 8.53 19.21 -8.36
CA GLU A 178 8.22 19.13 -9.79
C GLU A 178 7.62 17.75 -10.10
N PHE A 179 6.45 17.72 -10.73
CA PHE A 179 5.79 16.49 -11.14
C PHE A 179 5.31 16.58 -12.58
N VAL A 180 5.81 15.68 -13.43
CA VAL A 180 5.53 15.65 -14.87
C VAL A 180 5.00 14.27 -15.24
N LEU A 181 3.83 14.25 -15.90
CA LEU A 181 3.36 13.06 -16.63
C LEU A 181 3.73 13.19 -18.10
N ARG A 182 3.95 12.04 -18.76
CA ARG A 182 4.16 11.95 -20.21
C ARG A 182 3.30 10.84 -20.82
N ALA A 183 2.86 11.04 -22.06
CA ALA A 183 2.30 10.00 -22.92
C ALA A 183 2.73 10.26 -24.37
N GLY A 184 3.66 9.46 -24.88
CA GLY A 184 4.33 9.73 -26.15
C GLY A 184 4.97 11.13 -26.16
N ASP A 185 4.59 11.94 -27.15
CA ASP A 185 5.07 13.31 -27.32
C ASP A 185 4.37 14.34 -26.41
N GLN A 186 3.31 13.94 -25.69
CA GLN A 186 2.58 14.81 -24.78
C GLN A 186 3.30 14.91 -23.43
N THR A 187 3.34 16.12 -22.88
CA THR A 187 3.91 16.41 -21.55
C THR A 187 2.91 17.19 -20.71
N MET A 188 2.64 16.73 -19.49
CA MET A 188 1.73 17.38 -18.55
C MET A 188 2.51 17.82 -17.31
N THR A 189 2.68 19.12 -17.12
CA THR A 189 3.22 19.69 -15.88
C THR A 189 2.09 19.80 -14.87
N VAL A 190 2.16 19.04 -13.78
CA VAL A 190 1.08 18.98 -12.78
C VAL A 190 1.38 19.96 -11.65
N SER A 191 0.47 20.90 -11.38
CA SER A 191 0.64 21.89 -10.31
C SER A 191 0.55 21.23 -8.92
N PRO A 192 1.23 21.75 -7.88
CA PRO A 192 1.02 21.31 -6.50
C PRO A 192 -0.45 21.44 -6.08
N SER A 193 -0.90 20.63 -5.11
CA SER A 193 -2.33 20.56 -4.69
C SER A 193 -3.31 20.15 -5.81
N THR A 194 -2.85 19.32 -6.77
CA THR A 194 -3.68 18.82 -7.87
C THR A 194 -4.07 17.36 -7.67
N HIS A 195 -5.35 17.08 -7.88
CA HIS A 195 -5.91 15.74 -7.95
C HIS A 195 -6.52 15.53 -9.34
N MET A 196 -6.00 14.57 -10.09
CA MET A 196 -6.34 14.34 -11.49
C MET A 196 -6.27 12.86 -11.88
N ARG A 197 -6.94 12.51 -12.98
CA ARG A 197 -6.86 11.22 -13.67
C ARG A 197 -6.29 11.42 -15.07
N MET A 198 -5.47 10.48 -15.53
CA MET A 198 -4.95 10.43 -16.89
C MET A 198 -5.12 9.01 -17.46
N THR A 199 -5.77 8.92 -18.62
CA THR A 199 -5.99 7.66 -19.35
C THR A 199 -5.25 7.72 -20.68
N VAL A 200 -4.46 6.70 -20.99
CA VAL A 200 -3.66 6.56 -22.22
C VAL A 200 -4.09 5.30 -22.96
N GLU A 201 -4.69 5.50 -24.12
CA GLU A 201 -5.15 4.49 -25.07
C GLU A 201 -4.37 4.62 -26.39
N VAL A 202 -4.53 3.66 -27.30
CA VAL A 202 -3.88 3.75 -28.62
C VAL A 202 -4.40 4.97 -29.38
N GLY A 203 -3.53 5.95 -29.62
CA GLY A 203 -3.85 7.17 -30.36
C GLY A 203 -4.76 8.17 -29.62
N LYS A 204 -5.04 7.97 -28.32
CA LYS A 204 -5.92 8.84 -27.52
C LYS A 204 -5.40 8.97 -26.09
N THR A 205 -5.46 10.18 -25.54
CA THR A 205 -5.10 10.48 -24.15
C THR A 205 -6.13 11.42 -23.57
N VAL A 206 -6.61 11.12 -22.36
CA VAL A 206 -7.60 11.94 -21.65
C VAL A 206 -7.01 12.37 -20.32
N VAL A 207 -7.04 13.68 -20.05
CA VAL A 207 -6.57 14.31 -18.81
C VAL A 207 -7.77 14.96 -18.13
N SER A 208 -8.16 14.48 -16.95
CA SER A 208 -9.31 14.96 -16.18
C SER A 208 -8.88 15.49 -14.82
N VAL A 209 -9.15 16.75 -14.50
CA VAL A 209 -8.65 17.40 -13.27
C VAL A 209 -9.78 17.58 -12.26
N PHE A 210 -9.83 16.76 -11.21
CA PHE A 210 -10.86 16.87 -10.16
C PHE A 210 -10.66 18.11 -9.28
N SER A 211 -9.41 18.46 -8.99
CA SER A 211 -9.04 19.72 -8.32
C SER A 211 -7.59 20.11 -8.65
N GLY A 212 -7.23 21.39 -8.47
CA GLY A 212 -5.94 21.93 -8.92
C GLY A 212 -5.91 22.22 -10.43
N SER A 213 -4.74 22.02 -11.05
CA SER A 213 -4.52 22.27 -12.49
C SER A 213 -3.33 21.51 -13.06
N ALA A 214 -3.34 21.26 -14.37
CA ALA A 214 -2.19 20.77 -15.12
C ALA A 214 -2.03 21.54 -16.43
N GLU A 215 -0.79 21.91 -16.78
CA GLU A 215 -0.45 22.45 -18.09
C GLU A 215 -0.09 21.30 -19.03
N VAL A 216 -0.87 21.12 -20.10
CA VAL A 216 -0.69 20.04 -21.07
C VAL A 216 -0.10 20.60 -22.35
N LYS A 217 1.10 20.16 -22.69
CA LYS A 217 1.80 20.48 -23.95
C LYS A 217 1.63 19.34 -24.95
N ASN A 218 1.17 19.69 -26.15
CA ASN A 218 1.04 18.80 -27.30
C ASN A 218 1.64 19.49 -28.53
N GLY A 219 2.86 19.11 -28.91
CA GLY A 219 3.64 19.79 -29.93
C GLY A 219 3.93 21.26 -29.56
N ALA A 220 3.48 22.19 -30.40
CA ALA A 220 3.58 23.63 -30.15
C ALA A 220 2.42 24.21 -29.30
N ASN A 221 1.36 23.44 -29.08
CA ASN A 221 0.19 23.89 -28.33
C ASN A 221 0.35 23.60 -26.84
N THR A 222 0.03 24.58 -25.99
CA THR A 222 -0.12 24.41 -24.54
C THR A 222 -1.56 24.69 -24.15
N THR A 223 -2.14 23.84 -23.30
CA THR A 223 -3.51 24.00 -22.78
C THR A 223 -3.48 23.81 -21.27
N LEU A 224 -3.94 24.81 -20.52
CA LEU A 224 -4.17 24.69 -19.08
C LEU A 224 -5.50 23.96 -18.87
N VAL A 225 -5.47 22.86 -18.13
CA VAL A 225 -6.66 22.10 -17.72
C VAL A 225 -6.88 22.35 -16.23
N THR A 226 -8.06 22.83 -15.84
CA THR A 226 -8.35 23.20 -14.46
C THR A 226 -9.45 22.33 -13.83
N LYS A 227 -9.72 22.58 -12.55
CA LYS A 227 -10.77 21.89 -11.76
C LYS A 227 -12.09 21.70 -12.53
N LYS A 228 -12.54 20.44 -12.60
CA LYS A 228 -13.73 19.92 -13.29
C LYS A 228 -13.66 19.96 -14.82
N GLU A 229 -12.47 20.12 -15.39
CA GLU A 229 -12.27 20.06 -16.83
C GLU A 229 -11.58 18.77 -17.24
N SER A 230 -11.91 18.30 -18.44
CA SER A 230 -11.26 17.19 -19.13
C SER A 230 -10.74 17.65 -20.48
N LEU A 231 -9.50 17.32 -20.80
CA LEU A 231 -8.87 17.50 -22.11
C LEU A 231 -8.66 16.14 -22.77
N THR A 232 -9.20 15.97 -23.98
CA THR A 232 -8.94 14.81 -24.84
C THR A 232 -7.97 15.21 -25.95
N LEU A 233 -6.90 14.43 -26.12
CA LEU A 233 -5.85 14.58 -27.13
C LEU A 233 -5.73 13.30 -27.94
N GLY A 234 -5.90 13.40 -29.27
CA GLY A 234 -5.94 12.23 -30.15
C GLY A 234 -7.33 11.59 -30.25
N GLY A 235 -7.52 10.75 -31.27
CA GLY A 235 -8.82 10.55 -31.90
C GLY A 235 -9.04 11.57 -33.03
N GLU A 236 -10.28 11.90 -33.35
CA GLU A 236 -10.60 12.83 -34.46
C GLU A 236 -10.23 14.29 -34.18
N GLN A 237 -10.24 14.74 -32.90
CA GLN A 237 -10.07 16.15 -32.52
C GLN A 237 -9.42 16.32 -31.13
N VAL A 238 -8.92 17.53 -30.86
CA VAL A 238 -8.58 18.00 -29.51
C VAL A 238 -9.80 18.70 -28.92
N ALA A 239 -10.23 18.31 -27.72
CA ALA A 239 -11.42 18.87 -27.08
C ALA A 239 -11.23 19.09 -25.58
N VAL A 240 -11.67 20.26 -25.08
CA VAL A 240 -11.80 20.56 -23.63
C VAL A 240 -13.28 20.55 -23.27
N THR A 241 -13.67 19.80 -22.24
CA THR A 241 -15.04 19.74 -21.72
C THR A 241 -15.08 20.10 -20.24
N LYS A 242 -16.20 20.66 -19.77
CA LYS A 242 -16.45 20.98 -18.34
C LYS A 242 -17.17 19.85 -17.61
N LYS A 243 -16.87 18.61 -17.99
CA LYS A 243 -17.44 17.38 -17.46
C LYS A 243 -16.35 16.34 -17.39
N ILE A 244 -16.24 15.68 -16.24
CA ILE A 244 -15.43 14.47 -16.06
C ILE A 244 -16.41 13.30 -16.09
N GLU A 245 -16.17 12.33 -16.97
CA GLU A 245 -16.90 11.06 -16.95
C GLU A 245 -16.41 10.18 -15.80
N GLU A 246 -17.32 9.45 -15.16
CA GLU A 246 -17.01 8.55 -14.05
C GLU A 246 -16.34 7.27 -14.58
N GLU A 247 -15.27 6.83 -13.92
CA GLU A 247 -14.54 5.60 -14.25
C GLU A 247 -14.59 4.60 -13.08
N PRO A 248 -14.50 3.27 -13.34
CA PRO A 248 -14.65 2.25 -12.28
C PRO A 248 -13.68 2.37 -11.10
N TYR A 249 -12.54 3.04 -11.29
CA TYR A 249 -11.50 3.21 -10.27
C TYR A 249 -11.55 4.56 -9.54
N ASP A 250 -12.48 5.46 -9.88
CA ASP A 250 -12.67 6.74 -9.20
C ASP A 250 -13.04 6.54 -7.71
N ALA A 251 -13.84 5.51 -7.41
CA ALA A 251 -14.22 5.16 -6.04
C ALA A 251 -13.02 4.70 -5.20
N TRP A 252 -12.18 3.82 -5.74
CA TRP A 252 -10.95 3.35 -5.08
C TRP A 252 -9.95 4.48 -4.84
N ASP A 253 -9.72 5.34 -5.85
CA ASP A 253 -8.86 6.51 -5.70
C ASP A 253 -9.39 7.47 -4.61
N LYS A 254 -10.71 7.69 -4.55
CA LYS A 254 -11.33 8.48 -3.49
C LYS A 254 -11.17 7.83 -2.10
N GLU A 255 -11.37 6.52 -1.97
CA GLU A 255 -11.17 5.79 -0.71
C GLU A 255 -9.72 5.87 -0.21
N ALA A 256 -8.75 5.76 -1.12
CA ALA A 256 -7.34 5.90 -0.79
C ALA A 256 -6.98 7.35 -0.42
N ASN A 257 -7.53 8.35 -1.11
CA ASN A 257 -7.37 9.76 -0.73
C ASN A 257 -7.96 10.05 0.66
N ASP A 258 -9.15 9.52 0.96
CA ASP A 258 -9.76 9.58 2.28
C ASP A 258 -8.88 8.88 3.34
N TYR A 259 -8.24 7.76 3.02
CA TYR A 259 -7.34 7.05 3.92
C TYR A 259 -6.11 7.90 4.29
N HIS A 260 -5.41 8.45 3.28
CA HIS A 260 -4.28 9.34 3.53
C HIS A 260 -4.73 10.59 4.33
N ALA A 261 -5.83 11.23 3.97
CA ALA A 261 -6.33 12.41 4.69
C ALA A 261 -6.66 12.14 6.18
N ARG A 262 -7.09 10.91 6.53
CA ARG A 262 -7.36 10.48 7.91
C ARG A 262 -6.08 10.17 8.69
N TYR A 263 -5.07 9.56 8.07
CA TYR A 263 -3.94 8.94 8.78
C TYR A 263 -2.57 9.59 8.53
N SER A 264 -2.40 10.45 7.52
CA SER A 264 -1.11 11.12 7.22
C SER A 264 -0.77 12.31 8.13
N GLN A 265 -1.52 12.50 9.22
CA GLN A 265 -1.30 13.60 10.15
C GLN A 265 0.06 13.45 10.85
N ALA A 266 0.78 14.56 10.96
CA ALA A 266 2.14 14.59 11.48
C ALA A 266 2.21 14.03 12.92
N ASN A 267 2.85 12.87 13.08
CA ASN A 267 3.05 12.25 14.38
C ASN A 267 4.29 12.86 15.02
N ALA A 268 4.12 13.59 16.13
CA ALA A 268 5.19 14.32 16.80
C ALA A 268 6.37 13.41 17.25
N MET A 269 6.12 12.13 17.51
CA MET A 269 7.17 11.16 17.84
C MET A 269 8.06 10.81 16.63
N VAL A 270 7.56 11.02 15.40
CA VAL A 270 8.20 10.63 14.13
C VAL A 270 8.87 11.84 13.45
N ALA A 271 9.01 12.96 14.15
CA ALA A 271 9.55 14.21 13.60
C ALA A 271 10.97 14.04 13.05
N GLY A 272 11.12 14.04 11.72
CA GLY A 272 12.41 13.80 11.06
C GLY A 272 12.47 13.99 9.53
N GLY A 273 11.38 14.43 8.86
CA GLY A 273 11.45 14.89 7.47
C GLY A 273 11.02 13.90 6.36
N SER A 274 10.33 12.81 6.68
CA SER A 274 9.68 11.95 5.68
C SER A 274 8.26 11.57 6.11
N THR A 275 7.29 11.79 5.23
CA THR A 275 5.87 11.52 5.52
C THR A 275 5.32 10.29 4.82
N TYR A 276 6.02 9.73 3.82
CA TYR A 276 5.61 8.46 3.20
C TYR A 276 5.59 7.27 4.19
N GLY A 277 4.54 6.47 4.12
CA GLY A 277 4.28 5.36 5.04
C GLY A 277 3.75 5.76 6.41
N LEU A 278 3.63 7.06 6.73
CA LEU A 278 3.09 7.52 8.02
C LEU A 278 1.62 7.14 8.20
N SER A 279 0.84 7.15 7.11
CA SER A 279 -0.57 6.70 7.11
C SER A 279 -0.71 5.25 7.59
N ASP A 280 0.14 4.35 7.10
CA ASP A 280 0.14 2.95 7.54
C ASP A 280 0.65 2.81 8.97
N LEU A 281 1.70 3.54 9.36
CA LEU A 281 2.24 3.52 10.72
C LEU A 281 1.18 3.94 11.76
N ASN A 282 0.39 4.97 11.44
CA ASN A 282 -0.70 5.46 12.28
C ASN A 282 -1.95 4.57 12.25
N TYR A 283 -2.18 3.80 11.18
CA TYR A 283 -3.33 2.87 11.09
C TYR A 283 -3.05 1.51 11.73
N TYR A 284 -1.90 0.90 11.45
CA TYR A 284 -1.59 -0.48 11.79
C TYR A 284 -0.87 -0.68 13.13
N GLY A 285 -0.61 0.37 13.90
CA GLY A 285 0.00 0.27 15.23
C GLY A 285 -0.18 1.52 16.07
N ASN A 286 0.57 1.61 17.18
CA ASN A 286 0.58 2.77 18.04
C ASN A 286 1.91 2.95 18.77
N PHE A 287 2.15 4.17 19.27
CA PHE A 287 3.18 4.41 20.27
C PHE A 287 2.73 3.93 21.66
N VAL A 288 3.59 3.15 22.28
CA VAL A 288 3.50 2.66 23.66
C VAL A 288 4.47 3.47 24.52
N ASN A 289 4.04 3.85 25.72
CA ASN A 289 4.93 4.43 26.73
C ASN A 289 5.45 3.29 27.63
N GLY A 290 6.69 2.86 27.40
CA GLY A 290 7.35 1.79 28.14
C GLY A 290 7.99 2.23 29.46
N GLY A 291 7.62 3.40 30.00
CA GLY A 291 8.18 3.94 31.25
C GLY A 291 9.68 4.17 31.13
N ALA A 292 10.49 3.34 31.80
CA ALA A 292 11.94 3.42 31.78
C ALA A 292 12.56 3.25 30.39
N PHE A 293 11.86 2.59 29.46
CA PHE A 293 12.30 2.42 28.06
C PHE A 293 11.97 3.60 27.13
N GLY A 294 11.24 4.61 27.63
CA GLY A 294 10.71 5.70 26.83
C GLY A 294 9.56 5.26 25.92
N SER A 295 9.32 6.02 24.84
CA SER A 295 8.29 5.71 23.85
C SER A 295 8.85 4.89 22.69
N PHE A 296 8.07 3.91 22.24
CA PHE A 296 8.34 3.11 21.04
C PHE A 296 7.03 2.73 20.35
N TRP A 297 7.04 2.58 19.04
CA TRP A 297 5.91 2.13 18.25
C TRP A 297 5.85 0.59 18.22
N GLN A 298 4.65 0.03 18.29
CA GLN A 298 4.39 -1.38 18.03
C GLN A 298 3.25 -1.55 17.02
N PRO A 299 3.37 -2.52 16.08
CA PRO A 299 2.26 -2.94 15.24
C PRO A 299 1.19 -3.65 16.10
N TYR A 300 -0.07 -3.51 15.71
CA TYR A 300 -1.16 -4.31 16.26
C TYR A 300 -1.05 -5.78 15.85
N LEU A 301 -1.79 -6.66 16.54
CA LEU A 301 -1.90 -8.08 16.20
C LEU A 301 -0.57 -8.86 16.24
N VAL A 302 0.36 -8.45 17.11
CA VAL A 302 1.60 -9.20 17.38
C VAL A 302 1.55 -9.97 18.70
N GLY A 303 2.44 -10.94 18.83
CA GLY A 303 2.61 -11.75 20.02
C GLY A 303 4.06 -12.20 20.16
N THR A 304 4.32 -13.06 21.14
CA THR A 304 5.67 -13.53 21.49
C THR A 304 6.38 -14.31 20.38
N GLY A 305 5.64 -14.84 19.39
CA GLY A 305 6.21 -15.54 18.24
C GLY A 305 6.57 -14.63 17.05
N TRP A 306 6.20 -13.34 17.09
CA TRP A 306 6.50 -12.38 16.04
C TRP A 306 7.83 -11.66 16.29
N ASN A 307 8.59 -11.37 15.23
CA ASN A 307 9.70 -10.43 15.26
C ASN A 307 9.79 -9.68 13.91
N PRO A 308 10.32 -8.44 13.86
CA PRO A 308 10.29 -7.62 12.65
C PRO A 308 10.93 -8.29 11.42
N TYR A 309 11.99 -9.08 11.63
CA TYR A 309 12.77 -9.65 10.54
C TYR A 309 12.46 -11.14 10.25
N CYS A 310 11.32 -11.66 10.71
CA CYS A 310 10.96 -13.06 10.47
C CYS A 310 10.53 -13.35 9.03
N ASN A 311 9.96 -12.36 8.34
CA ASN A 311 9.44 -12.48 6.98
C ASN A 311 9.82 -11.25 6.14
N GLY A 312 10.31 -11.47 4.92
CA GLY A 312 10.57 -10.41 3.94
C GLY A 312 11.32 -10.91 2.72
N VAL A 313 11.74 -9.98 1.86
CA VAL A 313 12.50 -10.27 0.64
C VAL A 313 13.74 -9.39 0.59
N TRP A 314 14.86 -10.01 0.26
CA TRP A 314 16.07 -9.31 -0.17
C TRP A 314 15.95 -8.95 -1.64
N ALA A 315 15.86 -7.67 -1.94
CA ALA A 315 15.69 -7.14 -3.28
C ALA A 315 17.01 -6.49 -3.76
N LEU A 316 17.61 -7.06 -4.80
CA LEU A 316 18.85 -6.55 -5.40
C LEU A 316 18.57 -5.29 -6.20
N TYR A 317 19.23 -4.18 -5.88
CA TYR A 317 19.24 -2.96 -6.67
C TYR A 317 20.62 -2.77 -7.31
N PRO A 318 20.73 -2.71 -8.65
CA PRO A 318 21.99 -2.46 -9.35
C PRO A 318 22.68 -1.20 -8.82
N GLY A 319 23.97 -1.32 -8.47
CA GLY A 319 24.77 -0.23 -7.90
C GLY A 319 24.58 0.03 -6.39
N ALA A 320 23.50 -0.45 -5.77
CA ALA A 320 23.23 -0.27 -4.33
C ALA A 320 23.33 -1.57 -3.51
N GLY A 321 23.23 -2.73 -4.14
CA GLY A 321 23.25 -4.03 -3.46
C GLY A 321 21.85 -4.48 -3.01
N TYR A 322 21.78 -5.37 -2.02
CA TYR A 322 20.51 -5.90 -1.52
C TYR A 322 19.88 -4.99 -0.47
N SER A 323 18.63 -4.58 -0.70
CA SER A 323 17.76 -3.94 0.29
C SER A 323 16.81 -4.96 0.92
N TRP A 324 16.46 -4.77 2.19
CA TRP A 324 15.38 -5.51 2.82
C TRP A 324 14.02 -4.92 2.46
N VAL A 325 13.07 -5.75 2.08
CA VAL A 325 11.70 -5.33 1.80
C VAL A 325 10.76 -6.09 2.72
N SER A 326 10.11 -5.35 3.61
CA SER A 326 9.15 -5.86 4.58
C SER A 326 7.79 -6.14 3.91
N PRO A 327 7.12 -7.27 4.20
CA PRO A 327 5.79 -7.56 3.67
C PRO A 327 4.68 -6.87 4.47
N TYR A 328 4.99 -6.34 5.65
CA TYR A 328 4.02 -5.72 6.56
C TYR A 328 3.56 -4.35 6.02
N PRO A 329 2.26 -4.00 6.01
CA PRO A 329 1.78 -2.77 5.36
C PRO A 329 2.46 -1.46 5.83
N TRP A 330 2.78 -1.38 7.12
CA TRP A 330 3.49 -0.28 7.78
C TRP A 330 5.02 -0.30 7.58
N GLY A 331 5.55 -1.34 6.93
CA GLY A 331 6.95 -1.74 6.88
C GLY A 331 7.88 -0.87 6.04
N TRP A 332 7.52 0.37 5.73
CA TRP A 332 8.43 1.32 5.09
C TRP A 332 9.27 2.06 6.12
N LEU A 333 8.64 3.00 6.84
CA LEU A 333 9.35 3.90 7.73
C LEU A 333 10.19 3.14 8.78
N PRO A 334 9.71 2.07 9.44
CA PRO A 334 10.47 1.37 10.47
C PRO A 334 11.67 0.55 10.00
N TYR A 335 11.87 0.38 8.70
CA TYR A 335 13.05 -0.30 8.15
C TYR A 335 14.01 0.69 7.50
N HIS A 336 13.51 1.80 6.96
CA HIS A 336 14.34 2.83 6.36
C HIS A 336 14.82 3.91 7.35
N SER A 337 14.29 3.98 8.57
CA SER A 337 14.82 4.80 9.68
C SER A 337 14.55 4.19 11.06
N GLY A 338 15.07 4.80 12.12
CA GLY A 338 14.89 4.37 13.51
C GLY A 338 15.65 3.10 13.89
N THR A 339 15.14 2.37 14.88
CA THR A 339 15.77 1.14 15.40
C THR A 339 14.73 0.20 16.01
N TRP A 340 14.86 -1.11 15.72
CA TRP A 340 14.09 -2.17 16.36
C TRP A 340 14.82 -2.76 17.57
N SER A 341 14.10 -2.84 18.70
CA SER A 341 14.57 -3.37 19.98
C SER A 341 13.49 -4.26 20.62
N PHE A 342 13.89 -5.28 21.37
CA PHE A 342 12.97 -6.17 22.11
C PHE A 342 12.80 -5.70 23.54
N PHE A 343 11.69 -5.05 23.87
CA PHE A 343 11.43 -4.52 25.20
C PHE A 343 10.83 -5.61 26.13
N PRO A 344 11.51 -6.00 27.23
CA PRO A 344 10.98 -7.02 28.14
C PRO A 344 9.59 -6.65 28.67
N GLY A 345 8.65 -7.59 28.61
CA GLY A 345 7.25 -7.37 28.97
C GLY A 345 6.36 -6.78 27.88
N TYR A 346 6.95 -6.18 26.82
CA TYR A 346 6.21 -5.56 25.70
C TYR A 346 6.45 -6.24 24.34
N GLY A 347 7.60 -6.90 24.15
CA GLY A 347 8.00 -7.51 22.89
C GLY A 347 8.76 -6.53 21.97
N TRP A 348 8.77 -6.81 20.67
CA TRP A 348 9.47 -5.97 19.69
C TRP A 348 8.77 -4.61 19.50
N GLY A 349 9.56 -3.54 19.56
CA GLY A 349 9.11 -2.18 19.28
C GLY A 349 10.15 -1.40 18.47
N TRP A 350 9.67 -0.39 17.74
CA TRP A 350 10.48 0.51 16.93
C TRP A 350 10.60 1.88 17.57
N GLN A 351 11.82 2.40 17.66
CA GLN A 351 12.06 3.78 18.09
C GLN A 351 12.44 4.64 16.88
N PRO A 352 11.70 5.73 16.60
CA PRO A 352 12.04 6.69 15.54
C PRO A 352 13.37 7.39 15.86
N GLY A 353 14.11 7.75 14.81
CA GLY A 353 15.38 8.45 14.92
C GLY A 353 16.39 8.04 13.84
N GLY A 354 17.64 8.47 14.00
CA GLY A 354 18.71 8.21 13.04
C GLY A 354 18.50 8.89 11.68
N THR A 355 19.41 8.64 10.74
CA THR A 355 19.32 9.14 9.36
C THR A 355 18.45 8.21 8.51
N TRP A 356 17.83 8.76 7.47
CA TRP A 356 17.18 7.96 6.42
C TRP A 356 18.21 7.09 5.68
N ASN A 357 17.94 5.78 5.57
CA ASN A 357 18.94 4.81 5.08
C ASN A 357 18.81 4.50 3.57
N GLY A 358 17.80 5.04 2.88
CA GLY A 358 17.58 4.78 1.46
C GLY A 358 17.50 3.28 1.17
N LEU A 359 18.24 2.80 0.16
CA LEU A 359 18.33 1.38 -0.16
C LEU A 359 19.22 0.57 0.82
N ASN A 360 20.06 1.21 1.63
CA ASN A 360 20.94 0.53 2.59
C ASN A 360 20.26 0.30 3.95
N ASN A 361 19.00 -0.16 3.91
CA ASN A 361 18.06 -0.17 5.03
C ASN A 361 18.24 -1.32 6.05
N VAL A 362 19.46 -1.89 6.13
CA VAL A 362 19.78 -2.98 7.07
C VAL A 362 21.08 -2.74 7.85
N ALA A 363 21.97 -1.87 7.36
CA ALA A 363 23.20 -1.51 8.07
C ALA A 363 22.96 -0.77 9.40
N SER A 364 21.76 -0.23 9.60
CA SER A 364 21.34 0.61 10.73
C SER A 364 21.12 -0.19 12.03
N VAL A 365 21.00 -1.51 11.95
CA VAL A 365 20.84 -2.38 13.12
C VAL A 365 22.24 -2.75 13.62
N GLY A 366 22.75 -1.92 14.53
CA GLY A 366 24.12 -2.00 15.04
C GLY A 366 24.56 -3.43 15.37
N GLY A 367 25.60 -3.88 14.68
CA GLY A 367 26.23 -5.17 14.94
C GLY A 367 26.91 -5.21 16.32
N PRO A 368 27.39 -6.38 16.75
CA PRO A 368 28.04 -6.53 18.05
C PRO A 368 29.30 -5.63 18.12
N GLY A 369 29.25 -4.54 18.90
CA GLY A 369 30.43 -3.74 19.25
C GLY A 369 30.45 -2.26 18.86
N THR A 370 29.39 -1.66 18.28
CA THR A 370 29.37 -0.20 18.05
C THR A 370 29.29 0.58 19.37
N PRO A 371 30.24 1.49 19.70
CA PRO A 371 30.21 2.25 20.96
C PRO A 371 28.99 3.17 21.07
N SER A 372 28.38 3.22 22.26
CA SER A 372 27.16 3.99 22.49
C SER A 372 27.45 5.49 22.61
N GLY A 373 26.87 6.28 21.70
CA GLY A 373 26.98 7.74 21.68
C GLY A 373 25.80 8.51 22.30
N VAL A 374 24.79 7.82 22.85
CA VAL A 374 23.72 8.44 23.66
C VAL A 374 23.36 7.49 24.80
N SER A 375 23.75 7.83 26.03
CA SER A 375 23.36 7.08 27.23
C SER A 375 21.92 7.36 27.61
N SER A 376 21.06 6.34 27.53
CA SER A 376 19.78 6.28 28.23
C SER A 376 19.41 4.82 28.49
N VAL A 377 19.79 4.36 29.69
CA VAL A 377 19.14 3.35 30.55
C VAL A 377 18.40 2.19 29.85
N HIS A 378 18.93 0.98 30.01
CA HIS A 378 18.28 -0.31 29.65
C HIS A 378 17.90 -0.52 28.17
N SER A 379 18.79 -0.18 27.23
CA SER A 379 18.63 -0.61 25.82
C SER A 379 18.63 -2.14 25.74
N PRO A 380 17.54 -2.80 25.31
CA PRO A 380 17.40 -4.25 25.40
C PRO A 380 17.85 -4.94 24.10
N LEU A 381 17.61 -6.26 23.97
CA LEU A 381 18.13 -7.06 22.86
C LEU A 381 17.75 -6.45 21.49
N ARG A 382 18.77 -6.12 20.68
CA ARG A 382 18.58 -5.71 19.28
C ARG A 382 18.16 -6.90 18.44
N ALA A 383 17.39 -6.64 17.39
CA ALA A 383 17.06 -7.68 16.42
C ALA A 383 18.33 -8.14 15.70
N THR A 384 18.49 -9.45 15.53
CA THR A 384 19.41 -9.96 14.51
C THR A 384 18.78 -9.71 13.16
N SER A 385 19.21 -8.64 12.48
CA SER A 385 18.85 -8.46 11.07
C SER A 385 19.25 -9.69 10.26
N PRO A 386 18.48 -10.05 9.22
CA PRO A 386 18.86 -11.12 8.32
C PRO A 386 20.19 -10.75 7.67
N ARG A 387 20.95 -11.75 7.23
CA ARG A 387 22.15 -11.50 6.43
C ARG A 387 21.75 -11.39 4.97
N ALA A 388 22.21 -10.34 4.29
CA ALA A 388 22.06 -10.20 2.85
C ALA A 388 22.72 -11.39 2.12
N PRO A 389 22.16 -11.86 1.00
CA PRO A 389 22.81 -12.88 0.17
C PRO A 389 24.21 -12.44 -0.28
N THR A 390 25.14 -13.39 -0.34
CA THR A 390 26.43 -13.18 -1.01
C THR A 390 26.25 -13.20 -2.54
N GLY A 391 27.21 -12.63 -3.28
CA GLY A 391 27.13 -12.51 -4.75
C GLY A 391 26.81 -13.83 -5.47
N GLY A 392 25.99 -13.75 -6.52
CA GLY A 392 25.50 -14.90 -7.28
C GLY A 392 24.08 -15.36 -6.94
N ALA A 393 23.45 -14.81 -5.90
CA ALA A 393 22.03 -15.05 -5.62
C ALA A 393 21.09 -14.24 -6.55
N GLY A 394 19.81 -14.63 -6.60
CA GLY A 394 18.80 -14.02 -7.46
C GLY A 394 18.43 -12.58 -7.09
N SER A 395 17.83 -11.86 -8.05
CA SER A 395 17.29 -10.49 -7.91
C SER A 395 16.36 -10.27 -6.72
N LEU A 396 15.60 -11.30 -6.36
CA LEU A 396 14.68 -11.37 -5.22
C LEU A 396 14.96 -12.67 -4.46
N VAL A 397 15.39 -12.58 -3.20
CA VAL A 397 15.63 -13.75 -2.34
C VAL A 397 14.69 -13.69 -1.14
N LEU A 398 13.78 -14.66 -1.07
CA LEU A 398 12.82 -14.78 0.03
C LEU A 398 13.54 -15.13 1.34
N ALA A 399 13.25 -14.38 2.40
CA ALA A 399 13.65 -14.69 3.77
C ALA A 399 12.39 -14.99 4.59
N ASN A 400 12.21 -16.26 4.93
CA ASN A 400 10.98 -16.78 5.54
C ASN A 400 11.33 -17.68 6.72
N ASN A 401 11.66 -17.07 7.86
CA ASN A 401 12.16 -17.77 9.05
C ASN A 401 11.02 -18.38 9.89
N THR A 402 9.79 -17.90 9.71
CA THR A 402 8.57 -18.39 10.40
C THR A 402 7.39 -18.42 9.43
N PRO A 403 6.42 -19.36 9.57
CA PRO A 403 5.21 -19.34 8.77
C PRO A 403 4.50 -17.97 8.85
N MET A 404 4.22 -17.35 7.70
CA MET A 404 3.50 -16.08 7.65
C MET A 404 2.06 -16.26 8.13
N VAL A 405 1.62 -15.43 9.06
CA VAL A 405 0.25 -15.40 9.56
C VAL A 405 -0.51 -14.25 8.90
N PHE A 406 -1.67 -14.54 8.31
CA PHE A 406 -2.53 -13.54 7.67
C PHE A 406 -3.88 -13.47 8.37
N SER A 407 -4.29 -12.26 8.72
CA SER A 407 -5.71 -11.97 8.97
C SER A 407 -6.45 -11.95 7.63
N LYS A 408 -7.68 -12.48 7.56
CA LYS A 408 -8.41 -12.58 6.29
C LYS A 408 -9.90 -12.74 6.48
N GLU A 409 -10.66 -12.49 5.43
CA GLU A 409 -12.03 -12.96 5.31
C GLU A 409 -12.03 -14.49 5.19
N ASP A 410 -12.83 -15.19 6.01
CA ASP A 410 -13.00 -16.65 5.94
C ASP A 410 -14.24 -17.04 5.13
N LYS A 411 -15.26 -16.17 5.13
CA LYS A 411 -16.51 -16.24 4.36
C LYS A 411 -17.09 -14.81 4.19
N PRO A 412 -17.92 -14.56 3.18
CA PRO A 412 -18.48 -13.23 2.90
C PRO A 412 -19.05 -12.53 4.14
N GLY A 413 -18.52 -11.35 4.45
CA GLY A 413 -18.93 -10.48 5.56
C GLY A 413 -18.32 -10.84 6.93
N ASN A 414 -17.46 -11.85 7.04
CA ASN A 414 -16.80 -12.22 8.30
C ASN A 414 -15.28 -12.16 8.17
N PHE A 415 -14.65 -11.23 8.89
CA PHE A 415 -13.20 -11.05 8.88
C PHE A 415 -12.58 -11.59 10.17
N VAL A 416 -11.57 -12.45 10.02
CA VAL A 416 -10.85 -13.12 11.10
C VAL A 416 -9.50 -12.45 11.30
N PHE A 417 -9.33 -11.79 12.44
CA PHE A 417 -8.05 -11.22 12.86
C PHE A 417 -7.20 -12.28 13.57
N GLN A 418 -5.94 -12.41 13.16
CA GLN A 418 -5.00 -13.42 13.65
C GLN A 418 -3.84 -12.79 14.41
N LYS A 419 -3.52 -13.33 15.60
CA LYS A 419 -2.33 -12.97 16.38
C LYS A 419 -1.05 -13.39 15.66
N ASN A 420 0.01 -12.58 15.79
CA ASN A 420 1.26 -12.62 15.02
C ASN A 420 1.13 -12.22 13.53
N SER A 421 -0.02 -11.76 13.05
CA SER A 421 -0.12 -11.24 11.67
C SER A 421 0.55 -9.89 11.47
N ALA A 422 0.73 -9.09 12.52
CA ALA A 422 1.28 -7.73 12.46
C ALA A 422 0.59 -6.84 11.39
N GLY A 423 -0.71 -7.03 11.18
CA GLY A 423 -1.49 -6.34 10.14
C GLY A 423 -1.50 -6.99 8.75
N LEU A 424 -0.78 -8.10 8.52
CA LEU A 424 -0.85 -8.83 7.25
C LEU A 424 -2.28 -9.27 6.93
N GLY A 425 -2.71 -8.95 5.70
CA GLY A 425 -4.05 -9.24 5.18
C GLY A 425 -5.17 -8.34 5.71
N VAL A 426 -4.90 -7.46 6.69
CA VAL A 426 -5.85 -6.44 7.15
C VAL A 426 -5.92 -5.30 6.10
N PRO A 427 -7.06 -5.08 5.43
CA PRO A 427 -7.20 -4.00 4.44
C PRO A 427 -7.12 -2.61 5.08
N ARG A 428 -6.58 -1.64 4.33
CA ARG A 428 -6.46 -0.24 4.76
C ARG A 428 -7.84 0.38 5.04
N GLY A 429 -7.96 1.11 6.14
CA GLY A 429 -9.06 2.04 6.44
C GLY A 429 -10.48 1.47 6.62
N SER A 430 -10.74 0.21 6.26
CA SER A 430 -12.09 -0.35 6.11
C SER A 430 -12.62 -1.07 7.35
N LEU A 431 -11.76 -1.52 8.27
CA LEU A 431 -12.15 -2.31 9.45
C LEU A 431 -12.23 -1.49 10.75
N GLY A 432 -12.40 -0.17 10.65
CA GLY A 432 -12.58 0.71 11.80
C GLY A 432 -11.34 0.84 12.69
N SER A 433 -11.56 0.93 14.02
CA SER A 433 -10.51 1.20 15.01
C SER A 433 -9.70 -0.05 15.36
N LEU A 434 -8.61 -0.31 14.62
CA LEU A 434 -7.75 -1.49 14.82
C LEU A 434 -7.19 -1.63 16.25
N ASN A 435 -7.02 -0.54 17.00
CA ASN A 435 -6.56 -0.60 18.40
C ASN A 435 -7.49 -1.45 19.30
N LYS A 436 -8.81 -1.22 19.22
CA LYS A 436 -9.82 -1.97 19.99
C LYS A 436 -9.81 -3.45 19.62
N ILE A 437 -9.57 -3.74 18.35
CA ILE A 437 -9.51 -5.09 17.79
C ILE A 437 -8.24 -5.81 18.27
N SER A 438 -7.09 -5.12 18.28
CA SER A 438 -5.83 -5.66 18.80
C SER A 438 -5.97 -6.12 20.25
N THR A 439 -6.54 -5.28 21.12
CA THR A 439 -6.77 -5.64 22.54
C THR A 439 -7.64 -6.89 22.69
N HIS A 440 -8.64 -7.09 21.83
CA HIS A 440 -9.46 -8.31 21.85
C HIS A 440 -8.66 -9.55 21.38
N VAL A 441 -7.86 -9.41 20.32
CA VAL A 441 -6.99 -10.49 19.77
C VAL A 441 -5.86 -10.84 20.73
N GLU A 442 -5.32 -9.88 21.47
CA GLU A 442 -4.30 -10.09 22.49
C GLU A 442 -4.81 -11.03 23.60
N GLN A 443 -6.05 -10.81 24.05
CA GLN A 443 -6.76 -11.58 25.07
C GLN A 443 -7.24 -12.96 24.58
N HIS A 444 -7.81 -13.06 23.38
CA HIS A 444 -8.53 -14.25 22.89
C HIS A 444 -7.83 -15.00 21.76
N GLY A 445 -6.65 -14.54 21.30
CA GLY A 445 -5.89 -15.13 20.18
C GLY A 445 -6.43 -14.78 18.79
N SER A 446 -7.73 -14.52 18.67
CA SER A 446 -8.39 -14.01 17.46
C SER A 446 -9.57 -13.09 17.80
N ALA A 447 -10.10 -12.42 16.77
CA ALA A 447 -11.35 -11.68 16.84
C ALA A 447 -12.09 -11.84 15.52
N ASN A 448 -13.41 -11.99 15.60
CA ASN A 448 -14.30 -12.07 14.45
C ASN A 448 -15.18 -10.82 14.44
N MET A 449 -15.29 -10.15 13.30
CA MET A 449 -16.18 -9.01 13.12
C MET A 449 -17.03 -9.17 11.88
N GLN A 450 -18.32 -8.83 12.01
CA GLN A 450 -19.18 -8.60 10.86
C GLN A 450 -18.73 -7.31 10.17
N VAL A 451 -18.23 -7.46 8.94
CA VAL A 451 -17.80 -6.33 8.13
C VAL A 451 -18.97 -5.88 7.28
N TYR A 452 -19.55 -4.74 7.66
CA TYR A 452 -20.54 -4.06 6.82
C TYR A 452 -19.81 -3.36 5.67
N VAL A 453 -19.49 -4.12 4.63
CA VAL A 453 -19.09 -3.54 3.34
C VAL A 453 -20.31 -2.78 2.80
N ALA A 454 -20.25 -1.45 2.80
CA ALA A 454 -21.25 -0.66 2.11
C ALA A 454 -21.20 -1.02 0.62
N PRO A 455 -22.33 -1.38 -0.02
CA PRO A 455 -22.34 -1.60 -1.46
C PRO A 455 -21.93 -0.31 -2.18
N PRO A 456 -21.30 -0.40 -3.37
CA PRO A 456 -20.97 0.78 -4.16
C PRO A 456 -22.23 1.63 -4.35
N SER A 457 -22.16 2.89 -3.94
CA SER A 457 -23.34 3.74 -3.82
C SER A 457 -23.85 4.14 -5.21
N THR A 458 -24.81 3.39 -5.75
CA THR A 458 -25.61 3.83 -6.90
C THR A 458 -26.34 5.11 -6.50
N GLY A 459 -25.87 6.25 -7.04
CA GLY A 459 -26.23 7.56 -6.54
C GLY A 459 -27.72 7.87 -6.67
N PHE A 460 -28.39 8.08 -5.54
CA PHE A 460 -29.63 8.84 -5.46
C PHE A 460 -29.46 9.97 -4.44
N MET A 461 -29.57 11.20 -4.92
CA MET A 461 -29.42 12.42 -4.12
C MET A 461 -30.60 12.58 -3.14
N ALA A 462 -30.30 12.68 -1.85
CA ALA A 462 -31.19 13.32 -0.88
C ALA A 462 -30.34 14.20 0.05
N SER A 463 -30.63 15.51 0.04
CA SER A 463 -29.93 16.51 0.86
C SER A 463 -30.39 16.47 2.31
N GLY A 464 -29.46 16.50 3.27
CA GLY A 464 -29.75 17.04 4.60
C GLY A 464 -29.06 16.39 5.80
N HIS A 465 -28.22 17.20 6.45
CA HIS A 465 -27.89 17.17 7.88
C HIS A 465 -27.11 15.98 8.49
N SER A 466 -26.08 16.35 9.25
CA SER A 466 -25.34 15.48 10.17
C SER A 466 -26.24 14.93 11.28
N GLY A 467 -26.37 13.61 11.35
CA GLY A 467 -27.11 12.91 12.41
C GLY A 467 -26.33 11.70 12.93
N ASN A 468 -25.97 11.73 14.21
CA ASN A 468 -25.39 10.60 14.91
C ASN A 468 -26.45 9.50 15.09
N SER A 469 -26.32 8.37 14.39
CA SER A 469 -27.34 7.32 14.37
C SER A 469 -26.89 6.03 15.05
N GLY A 470 -27.38 5.82 16.28
CA GLY A 470 -27.47 4.50 16.89
C GLY A 470 -28.53 3.61 16.19
N PRO A 471 -28.67 2.34 16.60
CA PRO A 471 -29.35 1.33 15.81
C PRO A 471 -30.88 1.52 15.75
N VAL A 472 -31.43 1.54 14.54
CA VAL A 472 -32.86 1.39 14.28
C VAL A 472 -33.15 -0.09 14.02
N ILE A 473 -33.98 -0.71 14.88
CA ILE A 473 -34.49 -2.07 14.65
C ILE A 473 -35.73 -2.02 13.78
N LEU A 474 -35.69 -2.69 12.62
CA LEU A 474 -36.89 -3.04 11.85
C LEU A 474 -36.82 -4.51 11.42
N ARG A 475 -37.65 -5.34 12.06
CA ARG A 475 -38.02 -6.67 11.56
C ARG A 475 -39.17 -6.55 10.57
N ALA A 476 -39.14 -7.30 9.47
CA ALA A 476 -40.34 -7.88 8.86
C ALA A 476 -39.94 -9.03 7.92
N GLY A 477 -40.70 -10.14 7.90
CA GLY A 477 -40.37 -11.26 7.01
C GLY A 477 -41.11 -12.59 7.17
N THR A 478 -42.44 -12.61 7.38
CA THR A 478 -43.30 -13.77 7.04
C THR A 478 -44.73 -13.28 6.71
N PRO A 479 -45.51 -14.01 5.88
CA PRO A 479 -46.47 -13.38 4.96
C PRO A 479 -47.88 -13.13 5.50
N ILE A 480 -48.61 -12.27 4.78
CA ILE A 480 -49.99 -11.85 5.02
C ILE A 480 -50.98 -12.98 4.72
N GLN A 481 -51.94 -13.19 5.61
CA GLN A 481 -53.18 -13.93 5.34
C GLN A 481 -54.39 -13.02 5.64
N ASN A 482 -55.38 -13.03 4.74
CA ASN A 482 -56.49 -12.07 4.71
C ASN A 482 -57.54 -12.35 5.82
N PRO A 483 -58.30 -11.36 6.32
CA PRO A 483 -59.07 -11.51 7.55
C PRO A 483 -60.48 -12.07 7.34
N ASN A 484 -60.95 -12.89 8.29
CA ASN A 484 -62.38 -12.96 8.62
C ASN A 484 -62.66 -13.62 9.99
N THR A 485 -63.84 -13.35 10.55
CA THR A 485 -64.52 -14.01 11.69
C THR A 485 -63.90 -13.95 13.11
N SER A 486 -64.41 -13.01 13.91
CA SER A 486 -64.98 -13.17 15.27
C SER A 486 -64.63 -14.40 16.15
N ASN A 487 -64.14 -14.17 17.39
CA ASN A 487 -64.98 -14.27 18.62
C ASN A 487 -64.27 -13.87 19.94
N ALA A 488 -65.06 -13.76 21.02
CA ALA A 488 -64.68 -13.51 22.43
C ALA A 488 -63.61 -14.51 22.96
N SER A 489 -62.81 -14.24 24.01
CA SER A 489 -63.20 -14.05 25.43
C SER A 489 -61.94 -13.63 26.26
N ALA A 490 -61.95 -12.61 27.11
CA ALA A 490 -62.37 -12.58 28.53
C ALA A 490 -61.33 -13.05 29.61
N LEU A 491 -61.11 -12.16 30.61
CA LEU A 491 -60.79 -12.40 32.04
C LEU A 491 -59.38 -12.85 32.52
N ARG A 492 -58.73 -11.99 33.34
CA ARG A 492 -58.34 -12.12 34.79
C ARG A 492 -57.13 -11.20 35.10
N THR A 493 -57.19 -10.09 35.86
CA THR A 493 -57.43 -9.80 37.31
C THR A 493 -56.27 -10.10 38.29
N GLY A 494 -55.85 -9.08 39.06
CA GLY A 494 -54.94 -9.12 40.23
C GLY A 494 -53.48 -8.75 39.90
N SER A 495 -52.84 -7.66 40.34
CA SER A 495 -52.98 -6.69 41.47
C SER A 495 -52.44 -7.14 42.84
N TYR A 496 -51.20 -6.69 43.15
CA TYR A 496 -50.59 -6.37 44.45
C TYR A 496 -49.31 -5.55 44.12
N GLY A 497 -48.87 -4.49 44.82
CA GLY A 497 -49.41 -3.82 46.01
C GLY A 497 -48.41 -3.83 47.17
N GLY A 498 -47.49 -2.85 47.27
CA GLY A 498 -46.53 -2.76 48.38
C GLY A 498 -45.47 -1.65 48.27
N SER A 499 -45.71 -0.53 48.96
CA SER A 499 -44.70 0.48 49.37
C SER A 499 -44.04 0.04 50.71
N SER A 500 -43.06 0.68 51.36
CA SER A 500 -42.66 2.10 51.46
C SER A 500 -41.31 2.28 52.24
N THR A 501 -40.64 3.46 52.10
CA THR A 501 -39.87 4.22 53.17
C THR A 501 -38.70 3.57 53.96
N SER A 502 -37.66 4.25 54.49
CA SER A 502 -37.05 5.59 54.32
C SER A 502 -35.85 5.77 55.30
N SER A 503 -34.78 6.51 54.94
CA SER A 503 -34.10 7.61 55.71
C SER A 503 -32.62 7.81 55.26
N VAL A 504 -32.18 9.02 54.81
CA VAL A 504 -31.48 10.13 55.54
C VAL A 504 -30.09 9.70 56.07
N ALA A 505 -28.93 10.37 55.88
CA ALA A 505 -28.50 11.74 55.49
C ALA A 505 -27.06 11.68 54.85
N SER A 506 -26.27 12.72 54.48
CA SER A 506 -26.40 14.18 54.21
C SER A 506 -25.07 14.72 53.59
N HIS A 507 -25.04 16.00 53.15
CA HIS A 507 -23.85 16.82 52.74
C HIS A 507 -23.12 16.44 51.41
N SER A 508 -22.58 17.38 50.60
CA SER A 508 -22.81 18.84 50.48
C SER A 508 -22.20 19.41 49.18
N VAL A 509 -23.04 20.13 48.40
CA VAL A 509 -22.87 21.37 47.59
C VAL A 509 -21.52 21.71 46.88
N ALA A 510 -21.63 22.36 45.71
CA ALA A 510 -20.54 22.66 44.78
C ALA A 510 -20.07 24.14 44.72
N ALA A 511 -18.81 24.32 44.28
CA ALA A 511 -18.28 25.42 43.44
C ALA A 511 -18.27 26.87 44.04
N PRO A 512 -17.84 27.92 43.30
CA PRO A 512 -16.44 28.39 43.26
C PRO A 512 -16.25 29.92 43.54
N SER A 513 -15.00 30.43 43.60
CA SER A 513 -14.52 31.74 43.01
C SER A 513 -13.39 32.51 43.77
N VAL A 514 -12.38 32.96 42.99
CA VAL A 514 -11.81 34.33 42.86
C VAL A 514 -10.96 35.06 43.97
N SER A 515 -9.74 35.46 43.55
CA SER A 515 -8.94 36.70 43.85
C SER A 515 -7.95 36.84 45.04
N GLY A 516 -6.85 37.59 44.75
CA GLY A 516 -5.89 38.23 45.68
C GLY A 516 -4.54 37.49 45.89
N GLY A 517 -3.34 38.10 45.87
CA GLY A 517 -2.94 39.46 45.44
C GLY A 517 -1.51 39.89 45.90
N SER A 518 -0.71 40.46 44.98
CA SER A 518 0.39 41.45 45.17
C SER A 518 1.76 41.11 45.85
N SER A 519 2.76 41.94 45.47
CA SER A 519 4.15 42.15 45.96
C SER A 519 5.26 41.14 45.54
N GLY A 520 6.48 41.56 45.14
CA GLY A 520 7.00 42.91 44.84
C GLY A 520 8.51 42.94 44.51
N GLY A 521 8.98 43.96 43.75
CA GLY A 521 10.39 44.22 43.35
C GLY A 521 10.85 43.40 42.12
N GLY A 522 11.55 43.92 41.09
CA GLY A 522 12.33 45.17 40.90
C GLY A 522 13.81 44.82 40.68
N GLY A 523 14.57 45.29 39.68
CA GLY A 523 14.33 46.17 38.53
C GLY A 523 15.65 46.34 37.72
N HIS A 524 15.70 47.30 36.76
CA HIS A 524 16.81 47.58 35.81
C HIS A 524 16.93 46.57 34.63
N GLY A 525 17.13 46.96 33.36
CA GLY A 525 17.20 48.30 32.76
C GLY A 525 18.36 48.44 31.77
N GLY A 526 18.07 48.63 30.47
CA GLY A 526 19.11 48.82 29.45
C GLY A 526 18.55 48.78 28.02
N SER A 527 18.57 49.92 27.33
CA SER A 527 17.91 50.16 26.04
C SER A 527 18.78 49.87 24.79
N SER A 528 18.08 49.69 23.67
CA SER A 528 18.49 49.67 22.24
C SER A 528 19.27 50.95 21.78
N PRO A 529 19.57 51.21 20.48
CA PRO A 529 19.33 50.41 19.26
C PRO A 529 20.46 50.39 18.20
N LYS A 530 20.35 49.46 17.22
CA LYS A 530 20.33 49.79 15.78
C LYS A 530 19.75 48.64 14.96
#